data_AF-A0A0F9BKP5-F1
#
_entry.id   AF-A0A0F9BKP5-F1
#
_cell.length_a   1.000
_cell.length_b   1.000
_cell.length_c   1.000
_cell.angle_alpha   90.00
_cell.angle_beta   90.00
_cell.angle_gamma   90.00
#
_symmetry.space_group_name_H-M   'P 1'
#
loop_
_entity.id
_entity.type
_entity.pdbx_description
1 polymer ?
#
loop_
_entity_poly.entity_id
_entity_poly.type
_entity_poly.pdbx_seq_one_letter_code
_entity_poly.pdbx_strand_id
1 'polypeptide(L)'
;MNPKPIFFLTPHHVGTWFFFNFLLKHKQVGGFCCHPRFERLNKKRGISYSKFPNVSGFKNRAEIISVNTDYNLFHAHPPYKYSEYLHMLVNFIPTFVAIRDPLIALISYIKRYPPGTDKEFRIRGQQVNEVELWKVFIRTINYSSDIFTIPMDLLTENTDVVKTEKLTLLLEHCGLDSDNLLVFDTVQSWTPVNSFEYSEKEYYYNQDLKKIQKFLGPLWTQLRNLENEFRPYLERFG
;
A
#
# COMPACT_ATOMS: atom_id res chain seq x y z
N MET A 1 -25.15 0.64 14.39
CA MET A 1 -23.92 1.33 14.83
C MET A 1 -23.21 1.80 13.58
N ASN A 2 -22.74 3.05 13.53
CA ASN A 2 -21.96 3.51 12.38
C ASN A 2 -20.58 2.85 12.44
N PRO A 3 -20.13 2.23 11.35
CA PRO A 3 -18.83 1.54 11.33
C PRO A 3 -17.69 2.56 11.53
N LYS A 4 -16.71 2.22 12.38
CA LYS A 4 -15.56 3.10 12.68
C LYS A 4 -14.70 3.27 11.43
N PRO A 5 -14.20 4.49 11.13
CA PRO A 5 -13.34 4.72 9.98
C PRO A 5 -11.99 4.03 10.17
N ILE A 6 -11.45 3.49 9.07
CA ILE A 6 -10.16 2.81 8.96
C ILE A 6 -9.39 3.49 7.85
N PHE A 7 -8.15 3.89 8.11
CA PHE A 7 -7.29 4.49 7.10
C PHE A 7 -6.17 3.53 6.69
N PHE A 8 -6.13 3.20 5.41
CA PHE A 8 -5.10 2.38 4.80
C PHE A 8 -4.15 3.25 3.99
N LEU A 9 -2.92 3.40 4.47
CA LEU A 9 -1.88 4.18 3.81
C LEU A 9 -0.84 3.24 3.21
N THR A 10 -0.56 3.37 1.92
CA THR A 10 0.47 2.56 1.25
C THR A 10 1.23 3.36 0.21
N PRO A 11 2.55 3.17 0.03
CA PRO A 11 3.20 3.49 -1.22
C PRO A 11 2.80 2.46 -2.29
N HIS A 12 3.25 2.63 -3.52
CA HIS A 12 2.91 1.70 -4.59
C HIS A 12 3.63 0.33 -4.42
N HIS A 13 2.97 -0.76 -4.82
CA HIS A 13 3.52 -2.13 -4.87
C HIS A 13 3.91 -2.81 -3.54
N VAL A 14 3.26 -2.43 -2.44
CA VAL A 14 3.49 -3.04 -1.12
C VAL A 14 2.42 -4.06 -0.70
N GLY A 15 1.63 -4.59 -1.63
CA GLY A 15 0.57 -5.56 -1.29
C GLY A 15 -0.77 -4.93 -0.90
N THR A 16 -1.06 -3.70 -1.35
CA THR A 16 -2.35 -3.02 -1.16
C THR A 16 -3.57 -3.93 -1.45
N TRP A 17 -3.51 -4.72 -2.52
CA TRP A 17 -4.60 -5.63 -2.90
C TRP A 17 -4.83 -6.79 -1.95
N PHE A 18 -3.78 -7.28 -1.32
CA PHE A 18 -3.90 -8.35 -0.33
C PHE A 18 -4.76 -7.87 0.85
N PHE A 19 -4.48 -6.67 1.37
CA PHE A 19 -5.26 -6.10 2.48
C PHE A 19 -6.68 -5.70 2.10
N PHE A 20 -6.91 -5.24 0.87
CA PHE A 20 -8.29 -5.03 0.42
C PHE A 20 -9.08 -6.34 0.37
N ASN A 21 -8.49 -7.42 -0.16
CA ASN A 21 -9.15 -8.73 -0.20
C ASN A 21 -9.43 -9.29 1.20
N PHE A 22 -8.59 -8.98 2.18
CA PHE A 22 -8.82 -9.32 3.59
C PHE A 22 -9.95 -8.47 4.19
N LEU A 23 -9.78 -7.14 4.23
CA LEU A 23 -10.70 -6.25 4.94
C LEU A 23 -12.09 -6.17 4.31
N LEU A 24 -12.21 -6.20 2.98
CA LEU A 24 -13.52 -6.11 2.31
C LEU A 24 -14.39 -7.36 2.48
N LYS A 25 -13.82 -8.47 2.95
CA LYS A 25 -14.57 -9.67 3.32
C LYS A 25 -15.08 -9.62 4.76
N HIS A 26 -14.55 -8.70 5.57
CA HIS A 26 -14.94 -8.57 6.97
C HIS A 26 -16.33 -7.97 7.10
N LYS A 27 -17.22 -8.60 7.89
CA LYS A 27 -18.64 -8.24 8.02
C LYS A 27 -18.91 -6.79 8.46
N GLN A 28 -17.97 -6.18 9.20
CA GLN A 28 -18.06 -4.80 9.70
C GLN A 28 -17.41 -3.76 8.76
N VAL A 29 -16.85 -4.20 7.62
CA VAL A 29 -16.31 -3.30 6.59
C VAL A 29 -17.34 -3.19 5.47
N GLY A 30 -18.09 -2.10 5.43
CA GLY A 30 -19.14 -1.92 4.41
C GLY A 30 -18.63 -1.41 3.06
N GLY A 31 -17.31 -1.37 2.87
CA GLY A 31 -16.62 -1.14 1.60
C GLY A 31 -15.53 -0.09 1.71
N PHE A 32 -14.91 0.27 0.58
CA PHE A 32 -13.82 1.24 0.55
C PHE A 32 -14.11 2.47 -0.31
N CYS A 33 -13.70 3.64 0.17
CA CYS A 33 -13.69 4.89 -0.58
C CYS A 33 -12.26 5.18 -1.07
N CYS A 34 -12.08 5.28 -2.38
CA CYS A 34 -10.88 5.88 -2.98
C CYS A 34 -11.19 7.32 -3.41
N HIS A 35 -10.27 8.26 -3.16
CA HIS A 35 -10.55 9.67 -3.43
C HIS A 35 -10.82 9.92 -4.94
N PRO A 36 -11.88 10.65 -5.34
CA PRO A 36 -12.37 10.73 -6.75
C PRO A 36 -11.37 11.23 -7.80
N ARG A 37 -10.37 12.04 -7.42
CA ARG A 37 -9.26 12.39 -8.34
C ARG A 37 -8.43 11.17 -8.76
N PHE A 38 -8.32 10.15 -7.91
CA PHE A 38 -7.61 8.90 -8.22
C PHE A 38 -8.48 7.99 -9.10
N GLU A 39 -9.80 7.97 -8.89
CA GLU A 39 -10.73 7.22 -9.77
C GLU A 39 -10.70 7.76 -11.22
N ARG A 40 -10.60 9.09 -11.41
CA ARG A 40 -10.42 9.72 -12.74
C ARG A 40 -9.06 9.42 -13.38
N LEU A 41 -7.98 9.46 -12.59
CA LEU A 41 -6.63 9.07 -13.04
C LEU A 41 -6.58 7.58 -13.41
N ASN A 42 -7.32 6.72 -12.70
CA ASN A 42 -7.31 5.28 -12.91
C ASN A 42 -8.24 4.82 -14.05
N LYS A 43 -9.40 5.48 -14.25
CA LYS A 43 -10.27 5.28 -15.43
C LYS A 43 -9.57 5.63 -16.75
N LYS A 44 -8.73 6.67 -16.74
CA LYS A 44 -7.90 7.03 -17.91
C LYS A 44 -6.78 6.02 -18.20
N ARG A 45 -6.29 5.29 -17.18
CA ARG A 45 -5.18 4.33 -17.25
C ARG A 45 -5.62 2.89 -17.60
N GLY A 46 -6.88 2.67 -17.98
CA GLY A 46 -7.37 1.34 -18.37
C GLY A 46 -7.41 0.32 -17.23
N ILE A 47 -7.09 0.71 -15.99
CA ILE A 47 -7.29 -0.12 -14.80
C ILE A 47 -8.77 -0.05 -14.46
N SER A 48 -9.54 -0.85 -15.19
CA SER A 48 -10.95 -1.04 -14.93
C SER A 48 -11.09 -1.87 -13.66
N TYR A 49 -11.65 -1.28 -12.61
CA TYR A 49 -12.15 -2.00 -11.43
C TYR A 49 -13.36 -2.91 -11.79
N SER A 50 -13.63 -3.21 -13.06
CA SER A 50 -14.72 -4.07 -13.53
C SER A 50 -14.61 -5.55 -13.11
N LYS A 51 -13.56 -5.92 -12.37
CA LYS A 51 -13.48 -7.22 -11.68
C LYS A 51 -13.82 -7.13 -10.18
N PHE A 52 -14.06 -5.94 -9.66
CA PHE A 52 -14.75 -5.77 -8.38
C PHE A 52 -16.24 -6.00 -8.60
N PRO A 53 -16.94 -6.60 -7.63
CA PRO A 53 -18.38 -6.78 -7.73
C PRO A 53 -19.02 -5.44 -8.09
N ASN A 54 -19.85 -5.43 -9.12
CA ASN A 54 -20.60 -4.25 -9.56
C ASN A 54 -21.46 -3.77 -8.39
N VAL A 55 -20.94 -2.80 -7.62
CA VAL A 55 -21.75 -2.05 -6.66
C VAL A 55 -22.50 -1.00 -7.47
N SER A 56 -23.66 -1.39 -7.99
CA SER A 56 -24.57 -0.50 -8.70
C SER A 56 -25.02 0.63 -7.77
N GLY A 57 -24.51 1.86 -7.97
CA GLY A 57 -24.95 2.98 -7.13
C GLY A 57 -24.27 4.34 -7.34
N PHE A 58 -23.18 4.46 -8.08
CA PHE A 58 -22.47 5.75 -8.19
C PHE A 58 -23.18 6.75 -9.13
N LYS A 59 -23.98 7.66 -8.54
CA LYS A 59 -24.37 8.94 -9.15
C LYS A 59 -23.86 10.08 -8.26
N ASN A 60 -22.89 10.86 -8.77
CA ASN A 60 -22.30 12.10 -8.25
C ASN A 60 -21.11 11.92 -7.28
N ARG A 61 -19.88 12.28 -7.65
CA ARG A 61 -19.23 13.61 -7.57
C ARG A 61 -19.24 14.22 -6.16
N ALA A 62 -18.13 14.02 -5.44
CA ALA A 62 -17.62 14.93 -4.41
C ALA A 62 -18.46 15.12 -3.12
N GLU A 63 -18.99 14.03 -2.55
CA GLU A 63 -19.24 13.99 -1.10
C GLU A 63 -17.98 13.34 -0.50
N ILE A 64 -17.05 14.12 0.07
CA ILE A 64 -17.05 14.53 1.48
C ILE A 64 -17.41 13.35 2.36
N ILE A 65 -16.53 13.06 3.33
CA ILE A 65 -16.74 12.18 4.47
C ILE A 65 -18.15 12.41 5.01
N SER A 66 -19.10 11.65 4.49
CA SER A 66 -20.44 11.56 5.01
C SER A 66 -20.31 10.49 6.08
N VAL A 67 -20.53 10.89 7.33
CA VAL A 67 -20.64 10.01 8.51
C VAL A 67 -21.87 9.07 8.38
N ASN A 68 -22.45 8.97 7.18
CA ASN A 68 -23.65 8.22 6.79
C ASN A 68 -23.40 7.29 5.59
N THR A 69 -22.15 7.00 5.22
CA THR A 69 -21.87 5.99 4.19
C THR A 69 -21.73 4.60 4.81
N ASP A 70 -22.21 3.57 4.09
CA ASP A 70 -21.87 2.17 4.38
C ASP A 70 -20.34 1.94 4.36
N TYR A 71 -19.57 2.85 3.77
CA TYR A 71 -18.10 2.77 3.69
C TYR A 71 -17.41 3.24 4.96
N ASN A 72 -16.42 2.46 5.39
CA ASN A 72 -15.55 2.81 6.51
C ASN A 72 -14.06 2.54 6.24
N LEU A 73 -13.68 1.99 5.08
CA LEU A 73 -12.28 1.83 4.69
C LEU A 73 -11.84 2.94 3.72
N PHE A 74 -10.83 3.72 4.10
CA PHE A 74 -10.30 4.83 3.30
C PHE A 74 -8.88 4.52 2.88
N HIS A 75 -8.56 4.65 1.60
CA HIS A 75 -7.21 4.35 1.09
C HIS A 75 -6.55 5.56 0.41
N ALA A 76 -5.23 5.71 0.64
CA ALA A 76 -4.45 6.78 0.03
C ALA A 76 -3.08 6.33 -0.50
N HIS A 77 -2.72 6.91 -1.65
CA HIS A 77 -1.35 7.04 -2.18
C HIS A 77 -1.00 8.53 -2.28
N PRO A 78 -0.76 9.21 -1.16
CA PRO A 78 -0.89 10.66 -1.13
C PRO A 78 0.38 11.35 -1.66
N PRO A 79 0.24 12.30 -2.60
CA PRO A 79 1.37 13.11 -3.05
C PRO A 79 1.86 14.06 -1.94
N TYR A 80 3.12 14.49 -2.04
CA TYR A 80 3.80 15.38 -1.10
C TYR A 80 2.97 16.58 -0.63
N LYS A 81 2.25 17.22 -1.56
CA LYS A 81 1.44 18.42 -1.28
C LYS A 81 0.29 18.24 -0.27
N TYR A 82 -0.03 17.02 0.14
CA TYR A 82 -1.09 16.75 1.12
C TYR A 82 -0.56 16.09 2.40
N SER A 83 0.76 16.09 2.64
CA SER A 83 1.36 15.44 3.80
C SER A 83 0.82 15.94 5.13
N GLU A 84 0.53 17.24 5.25
CA GLU A 84 -0.01 17.83 6.48
C GLU A 84 -1.39 17.28 6.85
N TYR A 85 -2.27 17.10 5.86
CA TYR A 85 -3.59 16.50 6.09
C TYR A 85 -3.49 15.03 6.48
N LEU A 86 -2.53 14.28 5.91
CA LEU A 86 -2.29 12.90 6.32
C LEU A 86 -1.84 12.82 7.78
N HIS A 87 -0.86 13.66 8.15
CA HIS A 87 -0.33 13.71 9.51
C HIS A 87 -1.44 14.00 10.53
N MET A 88 -2.39 14.86 10.18
CA MET A 88 -3.58 15.05 11.01
C MET A 88 -4.45 13.79 11.05
N LEU A 89 -4.80 13.20 9.90
CA LEU A 89 -5.70 12.05 9.83
C LEU A 89 -5.18 10.83 10.60
N VAL A 90 -3.88 10.55 10.56
CA VAL A 90 -3.30 9.37 11.23
C VAL A 90 -3.38 9.42 12.76
N ASN A 91 -3.61 10.60 13.34
CA ASN A 91 -3.78 10.76 14.78
C ASN A 91 -5.24 10.58 15.26
N PHE A 92 -6.21 10.59 14.35
CA PHE A 92 -7.64 10.52 14.69
C PHE A 92 -8.34 9.27 14.14
N ILE A 93 -7.76 8.63 13.13
CA ILE A 93 -8.34 7.47 12.46
C ILE A 93 -7.37 6.30 12.62
N PRO A 94 -7.82 5.13 13.09
CA PRO A 94 -7.05 3.89 13.06
C PRO A 94 -6.39 3.70 11.70
N THR A 95 -5.07 3.88 11.68
CA THR A 95 -4.30 3.85 10.45
C THR A 95 -3.43 2.61 10.44
N PHE A 96 -3.45 1.87 9.34
CA PHE A 96 -2.49 0.81 9.13
C PHE A 96 -1.78 0.94 7.79
N VAL A 97 -0.61 0.32 7.74
CA VAL A 97 0.36 0.47 6.68
C VAL A 97 0.98 -0.87 6.35
N ALA A 98 0.99 -1.19 5.05
CA ALA A 98 1.78 -2.30 4.53
C ALA A 98 3.22 -1.82 4.26
N ILE A 99 4.19 -2.50 4.87
CA ILE A 99 5.61 -2.20 4.78
C ILE A 99 6.28 -3.16 3.81
N ARG A 100 7.09 -2.62 2.91
CA ARG A 100 7.90 -3.39 1.97
C ARG A 100 9.23 -2.69 1.80
N ASP A 101 10.27 -3.45 1.45
CA ASP A 101 11.52 -2.89 0.97
C ASP A 101 11.24 -2.00 -0.27
N PRO A 102 11.63 -0.72 -0.23
CA PRO A 102 11.43 0.22 -1.32
C PRO A 102 12.03 -0.23 -2.65
N LEU A 103 13.18 -0.93 -2.66
CA LEU A 103 13.80 -1.44 -3.88
C LEU A 103 12.93 -2.52 -4.53
N ILE A 104 12.40 -3.47 -3.75
CA ILE A 104 11.53 -4.53 -4.28
C ILE A 104 10.23 -3.93 -4.83
N ALA A 105 9.66 -2.96 -4.11
CA ALA A 105 8.46 -2.25 -4.54
C ALA A 105 8.69 -1.47 -5.84
N LEU A 106 9.82 -0.76 -5.96
CA LEU A 106 10.19 -0.01 -7.17
C LEU A 106 10.47 -0.91 -8.36
N ILE A 107 11.13 -2.06 -8.16
CA ILE A 107 11.30 -3.08 -9.21
C ILE A 107 9.92 -3.51 -9.72
N SER A 108 9.00 -3.83 -8.80
CA SER A 108 7.63 -4.24 -9.16
C SER A 108 6.87 -3.13 -9.91
N TYR A 109 7.07 -1.87 -9.51
CA TYR A 109 6.47 -0.71 -10.16
C TYR A 109 6.96 -0.52 -11.58
N ILE A 110 8.28 -0.48 -11.78
CA ILE A 110 8.89 -0.25 -13.11
C ILE A 110 8.51 -1.36 -14.08
N LYS A 111 8.46 -2.62 -13.62
CA LYS A 111 8.09 -3.74 -14.48
C LYS A 111 6.61 -3.76 -14.85
N ARG A 112 5.72 -3.35 -13.94
CA ARG A 112 4.28 -3.26 -14.21
C ARG A 112 3.93 -2.03 -15.04
N TYR A 113 4.69 -0.95 -14.89
CA TYR A 113 4.51 0.32 -15.59
C TYR A 113 5.80 0.74 -16.30
N PRO A 114 6.22 0.01 -17.36
CA PRO A 114 7.48 0.27 -18.02
C PRO A 114 7.54 1.67 -18.65
N PRO A 115 8.71 2.33 -18.63
CA PRO A 115 8.88 3.64 -19.24
C PRO A 115 8.47 3.61 -20.72
N GLY A 116 7.55 4.51 -21.10
CA GLY A 116 7.19 4.74 -22.50
C GLY A 116 6.02 3.92 -23.05
N THR A 117 5.41 3.01 -22.28
CA THR A 117 4.21 2.27 -22.69
C THR A 117 2.90 2.99 -22.42
N ASP A 118 2.91 4.03 -21.58
CA ASP A 118 1.74 4.88 -21.32
C ASP A 118 2.04 6.33 -21.76
N LYS A 119 1.19 6.90 -22.61
CA LYS A 119 1.42 8.24 -23.21
C LYS A 119 1.46 9.36 -22.15
N GLU A 120 0.84 9.16 -20.99
CA GLU A 120 0.91 10.10 -19.85
C GLU A 120 2.12 9.84 -18.91
N PHE A 121 2.84 8.71 -19.04
CA PHE A 121 4.03 8.35 -18.23
C PHE A 121 5.37 8.73 -18.86
N ARG A 122 5.37 9.28 -20.08
CA ARG A 122 6.60 9.66 -20.81
C ARG A 122 7.39 10.82 -20.19
N ILE A 123 6.88 11.47 -19.16
CA ILE A 123 7.62 12.54 -18.50
C ILE A 123 8.50 11.90 -17.44
N ARG A 124 9.82 11.96 -17.67
CA ARG A 124 10.93 11.60 -16.76
C ARG A 124 10.79 12.08 -15.30
N GLY A 125 9.74 12.84 -14.94
CA GLY A 125 9.43 13.30 -13.59
C GLY A 125 8.51 12.40 -12.75
N GLN A 126 7.77 11.43 -13.31
CA GLN A 126 6.90 10.57 -12.47
C GLN A 126 7.66 9.47 -11.71
N GLN A 127 8.80 9.00 -12.22
CA GLN A 127 9.69 8.12 -11.45
C GLN A 127 10.36 8.86 -10.28
N VAL A 128 10.69 10.14 -10.46
CA VAL A 128 11.15 11.02 -9.37
C VAL A 128 10.05 11.19 -8.31
N ASN A 129 8.78 11.23 -8.73
CA ASN A 129 7.66 11.26 -7.79
C ASN A 129 7.54 9.98 -6.94
N GLU A 130 7.98 8.81 -7.41
CA GLU A 130 7.88 7.58 -6.61
C GLU A 130 8.81 7.62 -5.39
N VAL A 131 10.05 8.08 -5.56
CA VAL A 131 10.98 8.26 -4.44
C VAL A 131 10.46 9.34 -3.47
N GLU A 132 9.87 10.41 -3.99
CA GLU A 132 9.21 11.43 -3.15
C GLU A 132 7.96 10.91 -2.42
N LEU A 133 7.17 10.01 -3.04
CA LEU A 133 6.06 9.33 -2.36
C LEU A 133 6.57 8.47 -1.20
N TRP A 134 7.67 7.74 -1.39
CA TRP A 134 8.30 6.97 -0.33
C TRP A 134 8.80 7.85 0.82
N LYS A 135 9.38 9.03 0.53
CA LYS A 135 9.75 10.01 1.57
C LYS A 135 8.54 10.46 2.40
N VAL A 136 7.45 10.86 1.74
CA VAL A 136 6.22 11.31 2.42
C VAL A 136 5.68 10.22 3.31
N PHE A 137 5.67 9.00 2.79
CA PHE A 137 5.20 7.82 3.50
C PHE A 137 6.04 7.53 4.75
N ILE A 138 7.37 7.47 4.63
CA ILE A 138 8.27 7.22 5.77
C ILE A 138 8.14 8.33 6.82
N ARG A 139 8.05 9.59 6.40
CA ARG A 139 7.80 10.71 7.31
C ARG A 139 6.47 10.57 8.04
N THR A 140 5.42 10.12 7.35
CA THR A 140 4.10 9.91 7.95
C THR A 140 4.13 8.79 9.00
N ILE A 141 4.81 7.67 8.71
CA ILE A 141 4.97 6.57 9.66
C ILE A 141 5.75 7.02 10.90
N ASN A 142 6.77 7.86 10.71
CA ASN A 142 7.56 8.39 11.82
C ASN A 142 6.85 9.50 12.60
N TYR A 143 5.74 10.04 12.07
CA TYR A 143 5.00 11.14 12.69
C TYR A 143 4.07 10.66 13.83
N SER A 144 3.57 9.43 13.76
CA SER A 144 2.61 8.90 14.73
C SER A 144 2.99 7.50 15.22
N SER A 145 2.90 7.28 16.54
CA SER A 145 3.08 5.97 17.16
C SER A 145 1.91 5.01 16.92
N ASP A 146 0.75 5.56 16.54
CA ASP A 146 -0.53 4.83 16.51
C ASP A 146 -0.81 4.25 15.11
N ILE A 147 0.21 4.20 14.26
CA ILE A 147 0.14 3.56 12.94
C ILE A 147 0.51 2.10 13.09
N PHE A 148 -0.42 1.20 12.76
CA PHE A 148 -0.14 -0.24 12.74
C PHE A 148 0.58 -0.64 11.46
N THR A 149 1.73 -1.26 11.60
CA THR A 149 2.60 -1.59 10.46
C THR A 149 2.69 -3.10 10.25
N ILE A 150 2.55 -3.53 9.00
CA ILE A 150 2.59 -4.93 8.60
C ILE A 150 3.70 -5.12 7.57
N PRO A 151 4.86 -5.70 7.94
CA PRO A 151 5.95 -5.94 7.01
C PRO A 151 5.62 -7.11 6.09
N MET A 152 5.44 -6.84 4.81
CA MET A 152 5.08 -7.83 3.80
C MET A 152 6.24 -8.70 3.37
N ASP A 153 7.46 -8.17 3.38
CA ASP A 153 8.66 -8.93 3.00
C ASP A 153 9.23 -9.77 4.16
N LEU A 154 8.87 -9.47 5.41
CA LEU A 154 9.36 -10.22 6.59
C LEU A 154 8.43 -11.34 7.02
N LEU A 155 7.24 -11.37 6.43
CA LEU A 155 6.32 -12.50 6.54
C LEU A 155 6.64 -13.59 5.51
N THR A 156 7.83 -13.55 4.89
CA THR A 156 8.25 -14.57 3.92
C THR A 156 8.55 -15.90 4.62
N GLU A 157 7.90 -16.94 4.07
CA GLU A 157 7.94 -18.37 4.40
C GLU A 157 7.33 -18.79 5.75
N ASN A 158 6.11 -19.35 5.65
CA ASN A 158 5.49 -20.37 6.52
C ASN A 158 5.66 -20.26 8.04
N THR A 159 5.53 -19.07 8.61
CA THR A 159 5.13 -18.92 10.02
C THR A 159 3.68 -18.47 10.09
N ASP A 160 2.74 -19.39 9.83
CA ASP A 160 1.30 -19.14 9.89
C ASP A 160 0.87 -18.49 11.22
N VAL A 161 1.60 -18.78 12.30
CA VAL A 161 1.45 -18.13 13.61
C VAL A 161 1.64 -16.61 13.53
N VAL A 162 2.75 -16.14 12.94
CA VAL A 162 3.06 -14.71 12.83
C VAL A 162 2.05 -14.01 11.92
N LYS A 163 1.68 -14.65 10.80
CA LYS A 163 0.66 -14.11 9.89
C LYS A 163 -0.70 -13.98 10.58
N THR A 164 -1.11 -15.01 11.32
CA THR A 164 -2.36 -15.03 12.09
C THR A 164 -2.37 -13.93 13.13
N GLU A 165 -1.28 -13.79 13.90
CA GLU A 165 -1.12 -12.75 14.91
C GLU A 165 -1.23 -11.35 14.29
N LYS A 166 -0.51 -11.08 13.20
CA LYS A 166 -0.54 -9.77 12.53
C LYS A 166 -1.90 -9.41 11.96
N LEU A 167 -2.62 -10.36 11.36
CA LEU A 167 -3.97 -10.11 10.83
C LEU A 167 -4.99 -9.92 11.96
N THR A 168 -4.85 -10.66 13.05
CA THR A 168 -5.71 -10.50 14.24
C THR A 168 -5.51 -9.14 14.88
N LEU A 169 -4.25 -8.74 15.11
CA LEU A 169 -3.90 -7.42 15.64
C LEU A 169 -4.32 -6.29 14.70
N LEU A 170 -4.30 -6.51 13.38
CA LEU A 170 -4.83 -5.53 12.41
C LEU A 170 -6.33 -5.30 12.64
N LEU A 171 -7.13 -6.36 12.81
CA LEU A 171 -8.57 -6.23 13.07
C LEU A 171 -8.81 -5.47 14.38
N GLU A 172 -8.10 -5.83 15.44
CA GLU A 172 -8.18 -5.16 16.74
C GLU A 172 -7.81 -3.68 16.64
N HIS A 173 -6.71 -3.36 15.97
CA HIS A 173 -6.27 -1.98 15.73
C HIS A 173 -7.33 -1.17 14.98
N CYS A 174 -7.98 -1.78 13.99
CA CYS A 174 -9.07 -1.17 13.24
C CYS A 174 -10.39 -1.07 14.02
N GLY A 175 -10.44 -1.57 15.26
CA GLY A 175 -11.65 -1.63 16.08
C GLY A 175 -12.71 -2.57 15.51
N LEU A 176 -12.29 -3.60 14.78
CA LEU A 176 -13.13 -4.65 14.21
C LEU A 176 -13.16 -5.87 15.17
N ASP A 177 -14.29 -6.60 15.17
CA ASP A 177 -14.40 -7.87 15.87
C ASP A 177 -13.37 -8.87 15.33
N SER A 178 -12.95 -9.83 16.15
CA SER A 178 -12.14 -10.94 15.66
C SER A 178 -12.93 -11.82 14.69
N ASP A 179 -12.28 -12.22 13.59
CA ASP A 179 -12.82 -13.14 12.60
C ASP A 179 -11.79 -14.23 12.27
N ASN A 180 -11.77 -15.27 13.10
CA ASN A 180 -10.78 -16.34 13.00
C ASN A 180 -10.87 -17.11 11.67
N LEU A 181 -12.06 -17.26 11.10
CA LEU A 181 -12.25 -17.94 9.81
C LEU A 181 -11.67 -17.10 8.67
N LEU A 182 -11.98 -15.80 8.63
CA LEU A 182 -11.42 -14.90 7.63
C LEU A 182 -9.88 -14.83 7.74
N VAL A 183 -9.36 -14.73 8.97
CA VAL A 183 -7.91 -14.72 9.21
C VAL A 183 -7.29 -16.02 8.71
N PHE A 184 -7.83 -17.17 9.10
CA PHE A 184 -7.34 -18.47 8.66
C PHE A 184 -7.33 -18.60 7.12
N ASP A 185 -8.44 -18.30 6.46
CA ASP A 185 -8.55 -18.35 4.99
C ASP A 185 -7.54 -17.43 4.30
N THR A 186 -7.33 -16.25 4.89
CA THR A 186 -6.37 -15.27 4.37
C THR A 186 -4.94 -15.72 4.55
N VAL A 187 -4.60 -16.34 5.69
CA VAL A 187 -3.27 -16.92 5.94
C VAL A 187 -2.99 -18.07 4.98
N GLN A 188 -3.95 -18.98 4.78
CA GLN A 188 -3.80 -20.11 3.85
C GLN A 188 -3.67 -19.68 2.39
N SER A 189 -4.37 -18.61 2.02
CA SER A 189 -4.26 -18.00 0.68
C SER A 189 -3.13 -16.97 0.56
N TRP A 190 -2.37 -16.72 1.64
CA TRP A 190 -1.21 -15.83 1.67
C TRP A 190 -0.06 -16.45 0.92
N THR A 191 -0.17 -16.40 -0.40
CA THR A 191 0.97 -16.52 -1.29
C THR A 191 1.68 -15.17 -1.26
N PRO A 192 3.02 -15.12 -1.10
CA PRO A 192 3.76 -13.93 -1.46
C PRO A 192 3.58 -13.73 -2.97
N VAL A 193 2.47 -13.08 -3.36
CA VAL A 193 2.13 -12.75 -4.74
C VAL A 193 3.13 -11.68 -5.16
N ASN A 194 4.39 -12.06 -5.42
CA ASN A 194 5.43 -11.25 -6.05
C ASN A 194 6.84 -11.85 -5.96
N SER A 195 7.13 -12.89 -5.18
CA SER A 195 8.47 -13.51 -5.20
C SER A 195 8.67 -14.17 -6.57
N PHE A 196 9.69 -13.70 -7.31
CA PHE A 196 10.10 -14.21 -8.63
C PHE A 196 9.21 -13.91 -9.85
N GLU A 197 8.22 -13.01 -9.76
CA GLU A 197 7.44 -12.60 -10.96
C GLU A 197 8.33 -11.95 -12.05
N TYR A 198 9.45 -11.35 -11.65
CA TYR A 198 10.39 -10.66 -12.53
C TYR A 198 11.84 -11.07 -12.21
N SER A 199 12.66 -11.27 -13.25
CA SER A 199 14.08 -11.63 -13.10
C SER A 199 14.88 -10.57 -12.34
N GLU A 200 14.46 -9.31 -12.36
CA GLU A 200 15.14 -8.25 -11.60
C GLU A 200 14.95 -8.37 -10.08
N LYS A 201 13.92 -9.08 -9.62
CA LYS A 201 13.79 -9.43 -8.20
C LYS A 201 14.81 -10.49 -7.80
N GLU A 202 15.20 -11.39 -8.70
CA GLU A 202 16.29 -12.34 -8.44
C GLU A 202 17.62 -11.61 -8.25
N TYR A 203 17.87 -10.52 -8.99
CA TYR A 203 19.06 -9.70 -8.76
C TYR A 203 19.07 -9.12 -7.35
N TYR A 204 17.90 -8.67 -6.86
CA TYR A 204 17.72 -8.22 -5.48
C TYR A 204 18.02 -9.32 -4.46
N TYR A 205 17.38 -10.50 -4.60
CA TYR A 205 17.57 -11.61 -3.66
C TYR A 205 19.01 -12.17 -3.67
N ASN A 206 19.65 -12.18 -4.84
CA ASN A 206 21.05 -12.58 -5.00
C ASN A 206 22.05 -11.46 -4.67
N GLN A 207 21.58 -10.30 -4.22
CA GLN A 207 22.40 -9.14 -3.88
C GLN A 207 23.31 -8.64 -5.03
N ASP A 208 22.88 -8.81 -6.28
CA ASP A 208 23.62 -8.35 -7.48
C ASP A 208 23.40 -6.83 -7.69
N LEU A 209 24.06 -6.04 -6.85
CA LEU A 209 23.94 -4.57 -6.83
C LEU A 209 24.27 -3.93 -8.18
N LYS A 210 25.17 -4.52 -8.98
CA LYS A 210 25.52 -3.99 -10.31
C LYS A 210 24.35 -4.08 -11.27
N LYS A 211 23.64 -5.22 -11.29
CA LYS A 211 22.45 -5.38 -12.14
C LYS A 211 21.28 -4.54 -11.64
N ILE A 212 21.08 -4.43 -10.33
CA ILE A 212 20.04 -3.58 -9.73
C ILE A 212 20.28 -2.11 -10.08
N GLN A 213 21.50 -1.61 -9.91
CA GLN A 213 21.88 -0.25 -10.26
C GLN A 213 21.64 0.02 -11.76
N LYS A 214 22.04 -0.91 -12.63
CA LYS A 214 21.81 -0.79 -14.07
C LYS A 214 20.31 -0.73 -14.41
N PHE A 215 19.49 -1.53 -13.73
CA PHE A 215 18.05 -1.57 -13.94
C PHE A 215 17.33 -0.30 -13.45
N LEU A 216 17.66 0.17 -12.24
CA LEU A 216 17.03 1.36 -11.64
C LEU A 216 17.55 2.69 -12.23
N GLY A 217 18.76 2.69 -12.80
CA GLY A 217 19.35 3.87 -13.43
C GLY A 217 19.42 5.06 -12.46
N PRO A 218 18.93 6.26 -12.82
CA PRO A 218 19.00 7.45 -11.96
C PRO A 218 18.29 7.32 -10.60
N LEU A 219 17.29 6.44 -10.48
CA LEU A 219 16.58 6.21 -9.22
C LEU A 219 17.48 5.55 -8.16
N TRP A 220 18.48 4.78 -8.61
CA TRP A 220 19.46 4.18 -7.70
C TRP A 220 20.17 5.25 -6.86
N THR A 221 20.68 6.30 -7.51
CA THR A 221 21.37 7.39 -6.82
C THR A 221 20.43 8.12 -5.86
N GLN A 222 19.17 8.34 -6.25
CA GLN A 222 18.19 9.00 -5.37
C GLN A 222 17.89 8.17 -4.11
N LEU A 223 17.71 6.85 -4.25
CA LEU A 223 17.51 5.95 -3.11
C LEU A 223 18.73 5.90 -2.19
N ARG A 224 19.94 5.81 -2.77
CA ARG A 224 21.19 5.80 -1.98
C ARG A 224 21.36 7.10 -1.19
N ASN A 225 21.00 8.25 -1.76
CA ASN A 225 21.05 9.53 -1.05
C ASN A 225 20.04 9.60 0.11
N LEU A 226 19.01 8.76 0.12
CA LEU A 226 17.97 8.69 1.14
C LEU A 226 18.12 7.51 2.08
N GLU A 227 19.20 6.74 1.93
CA GLU A 227 19.46 5.57 2.76
C GLU A 227 19.41 5.93 4.25
N ASN A 228 19.94 7.08 4.65
CA ASN A 228 19.89 7.52 6.06
C ASN A 228 18.47 7.82 6.55
N GLU A 229 17.56 8.27 5.67
CA GLU A 229 16.15 8.48 6.01
C GLU A 229 15.38 7.15 6.03
N PHE A 230 15.74 6.19 5.17
CA PHE A 230 15.00 4.95 4.96
C PHE A 230 15.49 3.81 5.85
N ARG A 231 16.78 3.80 6.21
CA ARG A 231 17.42 2.74 7.00
C ARG A 231 16.80 2.57 8.38
N PRO A 232 16.52 3.63 9.18
CA PRO A 232 15.84 3.45 10.46
C PRO A 232 14.46 2.83 10.32
N TYR A 233 13.76 3.12 9.20
CA TYR A 233 12.50 2.48 8.87
C TYR A 233 12.71 0.99 8.55
N LEU A 234 13.67 0.63 7.70
CA LEU A 234 13.96 -0.77 7.37
C LEU A 234 14.40 -1.58 8.61
N GLU A 235 15.41 -1.10 9.34
CA GLU A 235 15.96 -1.76 10.53
C GLU A 235 14.93 -1.95 11.65
N ARG A 236 13.96 -1.03 11.78
CA ARG A 236 12.87 -1.16 12.76
C ARG A 236 12.00 -2.38 12.48
N PHE A 237 11.81 -2.72 11.21
CA PHE A 237 10.89 -3.77 10.82
C PHE A 237 11.60 -5.08 10.57
N GLY A 238 12.84 -5.09 10.06
CA GLY A 238 13.70 -6.26 9.83
C GLY A 238 14.34 -6.25 8.45
#